data_AF-E9HWR5-F1
#
_entry.id   AF-E9HWR5-F1
#
_cell.length_a   1.000
_cell.length_b   1.000
_cell.length_c   1.000
_cell.angle_alpha   90.00
_cell.angle_beta   90.00
_cell.angle_gamma   90.00
#
_symmetry.space_group_name_H-M   'P 1'
#
loop_
_entity.id
_entity.type
_entity.pdbx_description
1 polymer ?
#
loop_
_entity_poly.entity_id
_entity_poly.type
_entity_poly.pdbx_seq_one_letter_code
_entity_poly.pdbx_strand_id
1 'polypeptide(L)'
;MKKSAANFNDSLTAAEKATYAVWKQALLDGLTDNTTKARKKEQLKTLKQKETERVRDFKIRIDDTYRIAYGVNAATSRHADVVALRNETLKDVLLNGLKPQIADLVWNRPNLNDKTYPETVESAEECEKVVEMKKITENKDLSTAIMLAAKESKEISEEVNNLKLLLQKLESMSVNQQKAEN
;
A
#
# COMPACT_ATOMS: atom_id res chain seq x y z
N MET A 1 49.11 1.08 33.12
CA MET A 1 47.93 0.74 33.93
C MET A 1 46.68 1.19 33.18
N LYS A 2 45.83 0.26 32.71
CA LYS A 2 44.57 0.59 32.04
C LYS A 2 43.54 0.95 33.13
N LYS A 3 43.15 2.22 33.24
CA LYS A 3 42.00 2.64 34.04
C LYS A 3 40.74 2.15 33.31
N SER A 4 40.19 1.01 33.71
CA SER A 4 38.82 0.65 33.33
C SER A 4 37.90 1.70 33.93
N ALA A 5 37.12 2.40 33.11
CA ALA A 5 36.10 3.32 33.61
C ALA A 5 35.18 2.53 34.55
N ALA A 6 35.13 2.92 35.83
CA ALA A 6 34.17 2.36 36.77
C ALA A 6 32.78 2.51 36.14
N ASN A 7 31.98 1.45 36.15
CA ASN A 7 30.63 1.50 35.62
C ASN A 7 29.91 2.62 36.38
N PHE A 8 29.21 3.54 35.71
CA PHE A 8 28.57 4.70 36.37
C PHE A 8 27.68 4.26 37.55
N ASN A 9 27.13 3.05 37.47
CA ASN A 9 26.36 2.43 38.54
C ASN A 9 27.18 2.11 39.80
N ASP A 10 28.48 1.81 39.68
CA ASP A 10 29.34 1.47 40.80
C ASP A 10 29.80 2.70 41.58
N SER A 11 29.74 3.88 40.97
CA SER A 11 30.00 5.17 41.63
C SER A 11 28.81 5.74 42.43
N LEU A 12 27.62 5.12 42.33
CA LEU A 12 26.42 5.59 43.02
C LEU A 12 26.27 4.95 44.40
N THR A 13 25.92 5.75 45.39
CA THR A 13 25.46 5.29 46.71
C THR A 13 24.14 4.53 46.59
N ALA A 14 23.77 3.75 47.62
CA ALA A 14 22.51 3.00 47.62
C ALA A 14 21.28 3.91 47.47
N ALA A 15 21.30 5.10 48.07
CA ALA A 15 20.22 6.08 47.97
C ALA A 15 20.09 6.69 46.56
N GLU A 16 21.22 6.96 45.89
CA GLU A 16 21.24 7.46 44.51
C GLU A 16 20.78 6.38 43.52
N LYS A 17 21.12 5.10 43.76
CA LYS A 17 20.61 3.97 42.96
C LYS A 17 19.09 3.83 43.07
N ALA A 18 18.54 3.94 44.28
CA ALA A 18 17.10 3.90 44.49
C ALA A 18 16.40 5.08 43.81
N THR A 19 16.95 6.28 43.94
CA THR A 19 16.44 7.49 43.27
C THR A 19 16.51 7.36 41.75
N TYR A 20 17.62 6.89 41.20
CA TYR A 20 17.77 6.64 39.77
C TYR A 20 16.77 5.59 39.25
N ALA A 21 16.52 4.52 40.01
CA ALA A 21 15.51 3.53 39.67
C ALA A 21 14.10 4.13 39.64
N VAL A 22 13.76 5.00 40.60
CA VAL A 22 12.48 5.73 40.62
C VAL A 22 12.34 6.66 39.42
N TRP A 23 13.37 7.45 39.09
CA TRP A 23 13.33 8.34 37.92
C TRP A 23 13.28 7.57 36.60
N LYS A 24 14.02 6.45 36.51
CA LYS A 24 13.96 5.55 35.36
C LYS A 24 12.56 4.97 35.21
N GLN A 25 11.93 4.56 36.30
CA GLN A 25 10.56 4.06 36.28
C GLN A 25 9.57 5.17 35.93
N ALA A 26 9.69 6.36 36.50
CA ALA A 26 8.85 7.52 36.16
C ALA A 26 9.00 7.96 34.70
N LEU A 27 10.20 7.84 34.12
CA LEU A 27 10.46 8.12 32.70
C LEU A 27 9.84 7.04 31.79
N LEU A 28 9.91 5.76 32.19
CA LEU A 28 9.23 4.67 31.50
C LEU A 28 7.71 4.80 31.60
N ASP A 29 7.19 5.13 32.77
CA ASP A 29 5.77 5.31 33.05
C ASP A 29 5.21 6.51 32.28
N GLY A 30 5.96 7.63 32.25
CA GLY A 30 5.68 8.81 31.44
C GLY A 30 5.78 8.55 29.93
N LEU A 31 6.68 7.65 29.48
CA LEU A 31 6.70 7.17 28.09
C LEU A 31 5.48 6.31 27.76
N THR A 32 4.93 5.59 28.74
CA THR A 32 3.68 4.84 28.62
C THR A 32 2.45 5.69 28.93
N ASP A 33 2.35 6.87 28.32
CA ASP A 33 1.16 7.71 28.38
C ASP A 33 -0.10 6.90 27.98
N ASN A 34 -0.97 6.64 28.96
CA ASN A 34 -2.21 5.90 28.76
C ASN A 34 -3.15 6.58 27.75
N THR A 35 -3.02 7.90 27.59
CA THR A 35 -3.74 8.66 26.56
C THR A 35 -3.26 8.28 25.16
N THR A 36 -1.94 8.18 24.97
CA THR A 36 -1.34 7.70 23.71
C THR A 36 -1.75 6.26 23.42
N LYS A 37 -1.74 5.37 24.42
CA LYS A 37 -2.23 3.98 24.24
C LYS A 37 -3.68 3.94 23.80
N ALA A 38 -4.56 4.71 24.47
CA ALA A 38 -5.98 4.79 24.12
C ALA A 38 -6.20 5.31 22.70
N ARG A 39 -5.52 6.40 22.31
CA ARG A 39 -5.56 6.93 20.94
C ARG A 39 -5.11 5.90 19.91
N LYS A 40 -4.06 5.12 20.21
CA LYS A 40 -3.57 4.08 19.30
C LYS A 40 -4.52 2.90 19.16
N LYS A 41 -5.24 2.54 20.23
CA LYS A 41 -6.33 1.55 20.15
C LYS A 41 -7.45 2.00 19.23
N GLU A 42 -7.87 3.26 19.31
CA GLU A 42 -8.86 3.83 18.37
C GLU A 42 -8.30 3.92 16.95
N GLN A 43 -7.01 4.24 16.80
CA GLN A 43 -6.35 4.27 15.50
C GLN A 43 -6.34 2.89 14.83
N LEU A 44 -6.15 1.79 15.57
CA LEU A 44 -6.20 0.44 15.01
C LEU A 44 -7.56 0.13 14.38
N LYS A 45 -8.67 0.49 15.04
CA LYS A 45 -10.04 0.22 14.56
C LYS A 45 -10.36 0.89 13.22
N THR A 46 -9.69 2.00 12.94
CA THR A 46 -9.95 2.86 11.78
C THR A 46 -8.81 2.83 10.77
N LEU A 47 -7.79 1.99 10.99
CA LEU A 47 -6.58 1.97 10.18
C LEU A 47 -6.91 1.42 8.79
N LYS A 48 -6.68 2.24 7.75
CA LYS A 48 -6.80 1.85 6.35
C LYS A 48 -5.44 1.88 5.66
N GLN A 49 -5.24 0.98 4.70
CA GLN A 49 -4.12 0.97 3.77
C GLN A 49 -4.20 2.24 2.90
N LYS A 50 -3.10 2.98 2.79
CA LYS A 50 -3.05 4.20 1.96
C LYS A 50 -2.93 3.84 0.48
N GLU A 51 -3.36 4.73 -0.41
CA GLU A 51 -3.40 4.47 -1.86
C GLU A 51 -2.06 4.03 -2.47
N THR A 52 -0.95 4.60 -2.01
CA THR A 52 0.41 4.26 -2.49
C THR A 52 1.14 3.24 -1.61
N GLU A 53 0.52 2.80 -0.50
CA GLU A 53 1.16 1.91 0.47
C GLU A 53 1.01 0.45 0.04
N ARG A 54 2.11 -0.31 0.16
CA ARG A 54 2.12 -1.77 -0.08
C ARG A 54 1.51 -2.51 1.11
N VAL A 55 0.98 -3.71 0.89
CA VAL A 55 0.46 -4.57 1.97
C VAL A 55 1.51 -4.82 3.05
N ARG A 56 2.77 -5.02 2.66
CA ARG A 56 3.89 -5.20 3.61
C ARG A 56 4.12 -3.99 4.52
N ASP A 57 4.07 -2.79 3.96
CA ASP A 57 4.25 -1.55 4.73
C ASP A 57 3.05 -1.30 5.64
N PHE A 58 1.84 -1.62 5.15
CA PHE A 58 0.63 -1.56 5.93
C PHE A 58 0.67 -2.51 7.13
N LYS A 59 1.12 -3.76 6.92
CA LYS A 59 1.38 -4.74 7.99
C LYS A 59 2.34 -4.19 9.04
N ILE A 60 3.47 -3.61 8.64
CA ILE A 60 4.43 -3.00 9.58
C ILE A 60 3.74 -1.91 10.41
N ARG A 61 2.93 -1.05 9.78
CA ARG A 61 2.19 0.01 10.46
C ARG A 61 1.12 -0.52 11.41
N ILE A 62 0.43 -1.61 11.07
CA ILE A 62 -0.49 -2.30 11.97
C ILE A 62 0.27 -2.82 13.19
N ASP A 63 1.36 -3.56 12.99
CA ASP A 63 2.16 -4.17 14.06
C ASP A 63 2.74 -3.12 15.01
N ASP A 64 3.27 -2.02 14.48
CA ASP A 64 3.80 -0.93 15.30
C ASP A 64 2.69 -0.21 16.08
N THR A 65 1.53 0.02 15.44
CA THR A 65 0.39 0.64 16.13
C THR A 65 -0.11 -0.27 17.26
N TYR A 66 -0.17 -1.59 17.04
CA TYR A 66 -0.51 -2.57 18.06
C TYR A 66 0.50 -2.59 19.21
N ARG A 67 1.80 -2.61 18.88
CA ARG A 67 2.88 -2.57 19.87
C ARG A 67 2.81 -1.34 20.77
N ILE A 68 2.48 -0.17 20.21
CA ILE A 68 2.33 1.06 21.00
C ILE A 68 1.03 1.00 21.84
N ALA A 69 -0.06 0.50 21.26
CA ALA A 69 -1.37 0.44 21.93
C ALA A 69 -1.41 -0.52 23.13
N TYR A 70 -0.78 -1.69 23.00
CA TYR A 70 -0.87 -2.79 23.96
C TYR A 70 0.45 -3.08 24.69
N GLY A 71 1.55 -2.44 24.26
CA GLY A 71 2.88 -2.62 24.83
C GLY A 71 3.65 -3.80 24.26
N VAL A 72 4.97 -3.78 24.48
CA VAL A 72 5.91 -4.78 23.94
C VAL A 72 5.57 -6.19 24.42
N ASN A 73 5.20 -6.35 25.69
CA ASN A 73 4.90 -7.68 26.25
C ASN A 73 3.75 -8.38 25.53
N ALA A 74 2.68 -7.67 25.19
CA ALA A 74 1.57 -8.24 24.41
C ALA A 74 2.01 -8.53 22.96
N ALA A 75 2.75 -7.61 22.35
CA ALA A 75 3.23 -7.75 20.98
C ALA A 75 4.21 -8.91 20.78
N THR A 76 5.07 -9.21 21.75
CA THR A 76 6.13 -10.22 21.65
C THR A 76 5.88 -11.49 22.47
N SER A 77 4.76 -11.56 23.19
CA SER A 77 4.39 -12.73 23.99
C SER A 77 4.40 -14.02 23.17
N ARG A 78 4.85 -15.10 23.83
CA ARG A 78 4.79 -16.48 23.35
C ARG A 78 3.67 -17.29 24.01
N HIS A 79 2.93 -16.68 24.94
CA HIS A 79 1.80 -17.35 25.60
C HIS A 79 0.68 -17.59 24.58
N ALA A 80 0.21 -18.84 24.47
CA ALA A 80 -0.73 -19.26 23.42
C ALA A 80 -1.97 -18.34 23.32
N ASP A 81 -2.62 -18.05 24.44
CA ASP A 81 -3.83 -17.20 24.45
C ASP A 81 -3.55 -15.76 24.02
N VAL A 82 -2.39 -15.21 24.41
CA VAL A 82 -1.99 -13.86 24.01
C VAL A 82 -1.66 -13.82 22.52
N VAL A 83 -1.02 -14.87 22.01
CA VAL A 83 -0.72 -15.03 20.58
C VAL A 83 -2.02 -15.13 19.77
N ALA A 84 -2.99 -15.92 20.24
CA ALA A 84 -4.28 -16.09 19.58
C ALA A 84 -5.03 -14.76 19.49
N LEU A 85 -5.21 -14.07 20.64
CA LEU A 85 -5.90 -12.78 20.69
C LEU A 85 -5.19 -11.70 19.85
N ARG A 86 -3.84 -11.66 19.89
CA ARG A 86 -3.04 -10.76 19.06
C ARG A 86 -3.29 -11.04 17.58
N ASN A 87 -3.18 -12.30 17.16
CA ASN A 87 -3.35 -12.66 15.76
C ASN A 87 -4.77 -12.37 15.27
N GLU A 88 -5.79 -12.67 16.07
CA GLU A 88 -7.18 -12.33 15.75
C GLU A 88 -7.36 -10.81 15.56
N THR A 89 -6.87 -10.01 16.50
CA THR A 89 -6.95 -8.54 16.43
C THR A 89 -6.24 -8.00 15.19
N LEU A 90 -5.00 -8.45 14.93
CA LEU A 90 -4.23 -7.98 13.79
C LEU A 90 -4.83 -8.42 12.45
N LYS A 91 -5.42 -9.62 12.41
CA LYS A 91 -6.14 -10.14 11.23
C LYS A 91 -7.37 -9.30 10.93
N ASP A 92 -8.17 -8.97 11.94
CA ASP A 92 -9.36 -8.12 11.77
C ASP A 92 -8.99 -6.72 11.26
N VAL A 93 -7.98 -6.09 11.88
CA VAL A 93 -7.48 -4.78 11.44
C VAL A 93 -6.96 -4.81 10.01
N LEU A 94 -6.22 -5.87 9.64
CA LEU A 94 -5.74 -6.05 8.26
C LEU A 94 -6.91 -6.17 7.29
N LEU A 95 -7.82 -7.11 7.49
CA LEU A 95 -8.92 -7.40 6.56
C LEU A 95 -9.85 -6.20 6.37
N ASN A 96 -10.17 -5.50 7.45
CA ASN A 96 -11.00 -4.29 7.40
C ASN A 96 -10.24 -3.10 6.79
N GLY A 97 -8.90 -3.13 6.84
CA GLY A 97 -8.04 -2.02 6.44
C GLY A 97 -7.53 -2.07 5.01
N LEU A 98 -7.54 -3.24 4.36
CA LEU A 98 -7.02 -3.42 3.00
C LEU A 98 -7.74 -2.52 1.98
N LYS A 99 -7.02 -2.15 0.90
CA LYS A 99 -7.65 -1.49 -0.26
C LYS A 99 -8.77 -2.37 -0.82
N PRO A 100 -9.91 -1.80 -1.26
CA PRO A 100 -11.05 -2.58 -1.74
C PRO A 100 -10.69 -3.65 -2.78
N GLN A 101 -9.95 -3.28 -3.83
CA GLN A 101 -9.48 -4.19 -4.88
C GLN A 101 -8.64 -5.39 -4.38
N ILE A 102 -7.93 -5.24 -3.25
CA ILE A 102 -7.16 -6.32 -2.62
C ILE A 102 -8.07 -7.11 -1.67
N ALA A 103 -8.86 -6.41 -0.86
CA ALA A 103 -9.80 -6.99 0.09
C ALA A 103 -10.77 -7.95 -0.61
N ASP A 104 -11.36 -7.54 -1.75
CA ASP A 104 -12.26 -8.37 -2.54
C ASP A 104 -11.62 -9.70 -2.94
N LEU A 105 -10.35 -9.69 -3.36
CA LEU A 105 -9.63 -10.91 -3.70
C LEU A 105 -9.31 -11.77 -2.47
N VAL A 106 -8.95 -11.14 -1.36
CA VAL A 106 -8.62 -11.84 -0.11
C VAL A 106 -9.86 -12.53 0.47
N TRP A 107 -11.01 -11.85 0.51
CA TRP A 107 -12.28 -12.39 0.99
C TRP A 107 -12.78 -13.58 0.15
N ASN A 108 -12.40 -13.63 -1.13
CA ASN A 108 -12.71 -14.75 -2.02
C ASN A 108 -11.71 -15.92 -1.92
N ARG A 109 -10.68 -15.85 -1.05
CA ARG A 109 -9.74 -16.97 -0.87
C ARG A 109 -10.40 -18.09 -0.06
N PRO A 110 -10.18 -19.36 -0.44
CA PRO A 110 -10.65 -20.50 0.34
C PRO A 110 -9.96 -20.51 1.71
N ASN A 111 -10.71 -20.94 2.73
CA ASN A 111 -10.24 -21.13 4.11
C ASN A 111 -9.64 -19.86 4.74
N LEU A 112 -10.06 -18.66 4.31
CA LEU A 112 -9.59 -17.41 4.90
C LEU A 112 -9.80 -17.39 6.41
N ASN A 113 -10.92 -17.94 6.90
CA ASN A 113 -11.26 -17.97 8.32
C ASN A 113 -10.27 -18.81 9.13
N ASP A 114 -9.74 -19.90 8.56
CA ASP A 114 -8.82 -20.81 9.24
C ASP A 114 -7.37 -20.28 9.26
N LYS A 115 -7.06 -19.27 8.43
CA LYS A 115 -5.72 -18.69 8.35
C LYS A 115 -5.36 -17.88 9.59
N THR A 116 -4.13 -18.03 10.04
CA THR A 116 -3.50 -17.14 11.02
C THR A 116 -3.26 -15.75 10.42
N TYR A 117 -2.92 -14.78 11.28
CA TYR A 117 -2.55 -13.44 10.82
C TYR A 117 -1.39 -13.45 9.80
N PRO A 118 -0.25 -14.12 10.05
CA PRO A 118 0.84 -14.20 9.07
C PRO A 118 0.42 -14.77 7.71
N GLU A 119 -0.37 -15.84 7.69
CA GLU A 119 -0.86 -16.46 6.44
C GLU A 119 -1.86 -15.56 5.71
N THR A 120 -2.65 -14.78 6.46
CA THR A 120 -3.56 -13.78 5.89
C THR A 120 -2.78 -12.63 5.24
N VAL A 121 -1.68 -12.18 5.87
CA VAL A 121 -0.77 -11.19 5.29
C VAL A 121 -0.16 -11.70 3.99
N GLU A 122 0.37 -12.92 3.97
CA GLU A 122 0.94 -13.53 2.76
C GLU A 122 -0.10 -13.59 1.63
N SER A 123 -1.32 -14.03 1.96
CA SER A 123 -2.44 -14.07 1.01
C SER A 123 -2.78 -12.68 0.46
N ALA A 124 -2.73 -11.64 1.31
CA ALA A 124 -2.96 -10.27 0.88
C ALA A 124 -1.81 -9.73 0.01
N GLU A 125 -0.56 -10.07 0.30
CA GLU A 125 0.59 -9.73 -0.57
C GLU A 125 0.50 -10.41 -1.94
N GLU A 126 0.02 -11.65 -2.01
CA GLU A 126 -0.28 -12.31 -3.29
C GLU A 126 -1.39 -11.61 -4.05
N CYS A 127 -2.50 -11.26 -3.37
CA CYS A 127 -3.61 -10.55 -3.99
C CYS A 127 -3.20 -9.16 -4.50
N GLU A 128 -2.31 -8.47 -3.77
CA GLU A 128 -1.70 -7.21 -4.24
C GLU A 128 -0.97 -7.40 -5.57
N LYS A 129 -0.14 -8.45 -5.70
CA LYS A 129 0.54 -8.77 -6.97
C LYS A 129 -0.46 -9.03 -8.09
N VAL A 130 -1.56 -9.72 -7.81
CA VAL A 130 -2.63 -9.96 -8.80
C VAL A 130 -3.27 -8.65 -9.26
N VAL A 131 -3.56 -7.73 -8.34
CA VAL A 131 -4.09 -6.39 -8.68
C VAL A 131 -3.08 -5.61 -9.54
N GLU A 132 -1.80 -5.64 -9.19
CA GLU A 132 -0.74 -4.99 -9.98
C GLU A 132 -0.63 -5.58 -11.38
N MET A 133 -0.68 -6.91 -11.52
CA MET A 133 -0.67 -7.58 -12.82
C MET A 133 -1.89 -7.20 -13.67
N LYS A 134 -3.10 -7.15 -13.08
CA LYS A 134 -4.31 -6.72 -13.79
C LYS A 134 -4.16 -5.31 -14.36
N LYS A 135 -3.65 -4.36 -13.57
CA LYS A 135 -3.38 -2.99 -14.02
C LYS A 135 -2.36 -2.94 -15.15
N ILE A 136 -1.31 -3.75 -15.10
CA ILE A 136 -0.29 -3.81 -16.16
C ILE A 136 -0.90 -4.36 -17.45
N THR A 137 -1.70 -5.43 -17.38
CA THR A 137 -2.38 -6.01 -18.54
C THR A 137 -3.36 -5.02 -19.17
N GLU A 138 -4.22 -4.39 -18.36
CA GLU A 138 -5.16 -3.37 -18.82
C GLU A 138 -4.43 -2.20 -19.51
N ASN A 139 -3.33 -1.71 -18.95
CA ASN A 139 -2.52 -0.66 -19.57
C ASN A 139 -1.89 -1.10 -20.90
N LYS A 140 -1.49 -2.37 -21.02
CA LYS A 140 -0.92 -2.91 -22.26
C LYS A 140 -1.99 -3.04 -23.35
N ASP A 141 -3.19 -3.46 -22.99
CA ASP A 141 -4.33 -3.54 -23.90
C ASP A 141 -4.72 -2.15 -24.40
N LEU A 142 -4.78 -1.16 -23.50
CA LEU A 142 -5.01 0.25 -23.85
C LEU A 142 -3.92 0.79 -24.79
N SER A 143 -2.64 0.49 -24.52
CA SER A 143 -1.54 0.92 -25.38
C SER A 143 -1.64 0.31 -26.79
N THR A 144 -2.08 -0.94 -26.89
CA THR A 144 -2.30 -1.62 -28.17
C THR A 144 -3.47 -1.00 -28.93
N ALA A 145 -4.57 -0.70 -28.25
CA ALA A 145 -5.73 -0.04 -28.85
C ALA A 145 -5.41 1.36 -29.38
N ILE A 146 -4.62 2.14 -28.64
CA ILE A 146 -4.16 3.48 -29.07
C ILE A 146 -3.30 3.37 -30.33
N MET A 147 -2.40 2.39 -30.40
CA MET A 147 -1.55 2.17 -31.57
C MET A 147 -2.37 1.81 -32.83
N LEU A 148 -3.40 0.97 -32.69
CA LEU A 148 -4.29 0.61 -33.78
C LEU A 148 -5.09 1.83 -34.26
N ALA A 149 -5.70 2.59 -33.34
CA ALA A 149 -6.45 3.80 -33.67
C ALA A 149 -5.57 4.86 -34.37
N ALA A 150 -4.30 4.99 -33.95
CA ALA A 150 -3.34 5.89 -34.59
C ALA A 150 -3.01 5.45 -36.03
N LYS A 151 -2.92 4.14 -36.29
CA LYS A 151 -2.69 3.60 -37.63
C LYS A 151 -3.89 3.86 -38.53
N GLU A 152 -5.10 3.55 -38.07
CA GLU A 152 -6.35 3.80 -38.80
C GLU A 152 -6.53 5.30 -39.11
N SER A 153 -6.25 6.18 -38.15
CA SER A 153 -6.30 7.63 -38.37
C SER A 153 -5.32 8.09 -39.45
N LYS A 154 -4.16 7.44 -39.58
CA LYS A 154 -3.18 7.77 -40.63
C LYS A 154 -3.67 7.31 -42.00
N GLU A 155 -4.18 6.08 -42.10
CA GLU A 155 -4.75 5.53 -43.34
C GLU A 155 -5.91 6.41 -43.83
N ILE A 156 -6.84 6.78 -42.95
CA ILE A 156 -7.94 7.71 -43.25
C ILE A 156 -7.40 9.07 -43.73
N SER A 157 -6.36 9.60 -43.10
CA SER A 157 -5.77 10.87 -43.54
C SER A 157 -5.16 10.79 -44.93
N GLU A 158 -4.54 9.66 -45.29
CA GLU A 158 -3.98 9.42 -46.63
C GLU A 158 -5.09 9.31 -47.68
N GLU A 159 -6.17 8.58 -47.38
CA GLU A 159 -7.36 8.48 -48.24
C GLU A 159 -8.03 9.84 -48.46
N VAL A 160 -8.23 10.62 -47.40
CA VAL A 160 -8.80 11.98 -47.50
C VAL A 160 -7.93 12.88 -48.37
N ASN A 161 -6.60 12.80 -48.24
CA ASN A 161 -5.69 13.57 -49.08
C ASN A 161 -5.76 13.12 -50.55
N ASN A 162 -5.84 11.82 -50.82
CA ASN A 162 -6.02 11.30 -52.17
C ASN A 162 -7.33 11.77 -52.81
N LEU A 163 -8.44 11.72 -52.05
CA LEU A 163 -9.74 12.20 -52.51
C LEU A 163 -9.71 13.71 -52.81
N LYS A 164 -9.06 14.53 -51.96
CA LYS A 164 -8.87 15.97 -52.22
C LYS A 164 -8.11 16.22 -53.53
N LEU A 165 -7.06 15.46 -53.81
CA LEU A 165 -6.30 15.57 -55.06
C LEU A 165 -7.14 15.19 -56.29
N LEU A 166 -7.97 14.14 -56.19
CA LEU A 166 -8.88 13.73 -57.26
C LEU A 166 -9.94 14.80 -57.54
N LEU A 167 -10.51 15.40 -56.49
CA LEU A 167 -11.45 16.52 -56.61
C LEU A 167 -10.83 17.71 -57.35
N GLN A 168 -9.62 18.14 -56.97
CA GLN A 168 -8.92 19.23 -57.68
C GLN A 168 -8.69 18.93 -59.17
N LYS A 169 -8.36 17.67 -59.52
CA LYS A 169 -8.21 17.26 -60.93
C LYS A 169 -9.54 17.35 -61.68
N LEU A 170 -10.64 16.88 -61.11
CA LEU A 170 -11.96 16.98 -61.72
C LEU A 170 -12.40 18.44 -61.91
N GLU A 171 -12.20 19.29 -60.91
CA GLU A 171 -12.51 20.73 -61.00
C GLU A 171 -11.72 21.40 -62.13
N SER A 172 -10.42 21.15 -62.23
CA SER A 172 -9.59 21.72 -63.30
C SER A 172 -9.95 21.21 -64.70
N MET A 173 -10.39 19.95 -64.85
CA MET A 173 -10.90 19.43 -66.11
C MET A 173 -12.22 20.08 -66.54
N SER A 174 -13.14 20.28 -65.59
CA SER A 174 -14.42 20.96 -65.83
C SER A 174 -14.21 22.41 -66.32
N VAL A 175 -13.27 23.14 -65.71
CA VAL A 175 -12.95 24.52 -66.13
C VAL A 175 -12.34 24.57 -67.53
N ASN A 176 -11.52 23.57 -67.88
CA ASN A 176 -10.91 23.50 -69.21
C ASN A 176 -11.92 23.12 -70.32
N GLN A 177 -12.94 22.29 -70.02
CA GLN A 177 -14.03 22.00 -70.95
C GLN A 177 -14.90 23.24 -71.22
N GLN A 178 -15.26 24.01 -70.19
CA GLN A 178 -16.04 25.25 -70.35
C GLN A 178 -15.30 26.35 -71.13
N LYS A 179 -13.96 26.33 -71.17
CA LYS A 179 -13.16 27.25 -72.00
C LYS A 179 -13.01 26.81 -73.46
N ALA A 180 -13.23 25.53 -73.77
CA ALA A 180 -13.15 25.01 -75.13
C ALA A 180 -14.48 25.12 -75.91
N GLU A 181 -15.59 25.37 -75.21
CA GLU A 181 -16.94 25.51 -75.76
C GLU A 181 -17.40 26.98 -75.95
N ASN A 182 -16.56 27.96 -75.56
CA ASN A 182 -16.73 29.40 -75.82
C ASN A 182 -15.70 29.90 -76.83
#